data_AF-A0A350Z022-F1
#
_entry.id   AF-A0A350Z022-F1
#
_cell.length_a   1.000
_cell.length_b   1.000
_cell.length_c   1.000
_cell.angle_alpha   90.00
_cell.angle_beta   90.00
_cell.angle_gamma   90.00
#
_symmetry.space_group_name_H-M   'P 1'
#
loop_
_entity.id
_entity.type
_entity.pdbx_description
1 polymer ?
#
loop_
_entity_poly.entity_id
_entity_poly.type
_entity_poly.pdbx_seq_one_letter_code
_entity_poly.pdbx_strand_id
1 'polypeptide(L)'
;MKKAKLIRLFKKFHKWPGIIISFFAILYALSGIVLNHRETFSSFDIPRKLMPPGYQYKNWNLAAARGSLEIGNDSLLIYGNIGIWLTNNQFDQFEDFNQGFPKGIDKRKIYSLKSMGSQLVAATHFGLYVTEKHDVSWHKIPLPLKEERVVDLTMKDDTLMILTRNHLVKTGDLQNMIPTKLPAPIGYEGKIGLFNTLWELHSGELFGMAGRLFVDLLGIVIIWLSVSGLLHFFYPKWIKRRKEKNIPVQSLVSSKRWNLHWHNVIGYLAIIFLIVNTIAGMFLRPPLLIPIASKQVGIIPYTHLDNNNAWHDKLRRIHWNDSLNIYLLSTSEGFYLLDESLSQPPVPTVNQPPVSVMGLNVLEPISPDTYLLGSFTGMYAWNMHSGALIDFMTGKPAALANPAGRPIGTHMVAGWIKSRETGAFWFDYNHGATALSPHSKFPQMTAEMVTKTPTSWWNAALEIHTGRIFEHLIGPFYILIVPLAGLCIIIVLISGFFIWWMAYRKDTSKSLQKNHIHK
;
A
#
# COMPACT_ATOMS: atom_id res chain seq x y z
N MET A 1 -40.70 24.78 18.82
CA MET A 1 -39.73 25.61 18.06
C MET A 1 -38.31 25.02 17.94
N LYS A 2 -37.71 24.44 19.00
CA LYS A 2 -36.33 23.89 18.94
C LYS A 2 -36.14 22.74 17.92
N LYS A 3 -37.05 21.75 17.89
CA LYS A 3 -37.00 20.58 16.97
C LYS A 3 -37.02 20.96 15.48
N ALA A 4 -37.89 21.89 15.08
CA ALA A 4 -37.99 22.34 13.68
C ALA A 4 -36.73 23.09 13.20
N LYS A 5 -36.16 23.95 14.06
CA LYS A 5 -34.88 24.63 13.77
C LYS A 5 -33.75 23.60 13.60
N LEU A 6 -33.70 22.59 14.48
CA LEU A 6 -32.70 21.53 14.43
C LEU A 6 -32.81 20.66 13.16
N ILE A 7 -34.02 20.27 12.76
CA ILE A 7 -34.25 19.53 11.50
C ILE A 7 -33.79 20.35 10.29
N ARG A 8 -34.08 21.66 10.27
CA ARG A 8 -33.63 22.55 9.19
C ARG A 8 -32.10 22.63 9.13
N LEU A 9 -31.44 22.65 10.29
CA LEU A 9 -29.99 22.66 10.40
C LEU A 9 -29.38 21.36 9.86
N PHE A 10 -29.84 20.19 10.32
CA PHE A 10 -29.32 18.91 9.82
C PHE A 10 -29.56 18.73 8.32
N LYS A 11 -30.70 19.18 7.79
CA LYS A 11 -30.93 19.17 6.32
C LYS A 11 -29.88 19.97 5.56
N LYS A 12 -29.37 21.07 6.11
CA LYS A 12 -28.26 21.83 5.49
C LYS A 12 -26.94 21.05 5.55
N PHE A 13 -26.61 20.49 6.72
CA PHE A 13 -25.39 19.70 6.93
C PHE A 13 -25.37 18.38 6.15
N HIS A 14 -26.54 17.82 5.86
CA HIS A 14 -26.64 16.64 5.00
C HIS A 14 -26.52 17.01 3.52
N LYS A 15 -27.27 18.05 3.09
CA LYS A 15 -27.39 18.41 1.68
C LYS A 15 -26.08 18.96 1.09
N TRP A 16 -25.50 20.00 1.68
CA TRP A 16 -24.41 20.73 1.04
C TRP A 16 -23.08 19.97 1.09
N PRO A 17 -22.63 19.48 2.26
CA PRO A 17 -21.52 18.52 2.32
C PRO A 17 -21.76 17.29 1.47
N GLY A 18 -22.99 16.73 1.47
CA GLY A 18 -23.36 15.56 0.66
C GLY A 18 -23.11 15.73 -0.84
N ILE A 19 -23.44 16.90 -1.40
CA ILE A 19 -23.19 17.18 -2.82
C ILE A 19 -21.69 17.22 -3.11
N ILE A 20 -20.91 17.92 -2.30
CA ILE A 20 -19.45 18.05 -2.50
C ILE A 20 -18.76 16.70 -2.34
N ILE A 21 -19.10 15.97 -1.26
CA ILE A 21 -18.41 14.74 -0.90
C ILE A 21 -18.76 13.57 -1.82
N SER A 22 -19.93 13.61 -2.47
CA SER A 22 -20.39 12.54 -3.36
C SER A 22 -19.37 12.17 -4.44
N PHE A 23 -18.70 13.16 -5.03
CA PHE A 23 -17.63 12.94 -6.01
C PHE A 23 -16.45 12.13 -5.43
N PHE A 24 -15.89 12.59 -4.31
CA PHE A 24 -14.77 11.90 -3.65
C PHE A 24 -15.17 10.54 -3.08
N ALA A 25 -16.38 10.43 -2.53
CA ALA A 25 -16.89 9.18 -1.97
C ALA A 25 -17.03 8.08 -3.04
N ILE A 26 -17.50 8.44 -4.24
CA ILE A 26 -17.53 7.52 -5.38
C ILE A 26 -16.10 7.12 -5.80
N LEU A 27 -15.19 8.09 -5.91
CA LEU A 27 -13.78 7.79 -6.26
C LEU A 27 -13.13 6.86 -5.23
N TYR A 28 -13.31 7.11 -3.93
CA TYR A 28 -12.76 6.29 -2.86
C TYR A 28 -13.37 4.89 -2.82
N ALA A 29 -14.67 4.75 -3.04
CA ALA A 29 -15.32 3.45 -3.12
C ALA A 29 -14.81 2.63 -4.32
N LEU A 30 -14.76 3.23 -5.52
CA LEU A 30 -14.27 2.54 -6.72
C LEU A 30 -12.79 2.15 -6.59
N SER A 31 -11.95 3.08 -6.14
CA SER A 31 -10.52 2.80 -5.94
C SER A 31 -10.31 1.77 -4.82
N GLY A 32 -11.08 1.81 -3.74
CA GLY A 32 -11.00 0.83 -2.64
C GLY A 32 -11.28 -0.60 -3.11
N ILE A 33 -12.30 -0.79 -3.94
CA ILE A 33 -12.61 -2.10 -4.55
C ILE A 33 -11.44 -2.59 -5.42
N VAL A 34 -10.85 -1.72 -6.24
CA VAL A 34 -9.66 -2.08 -7.04
C VAL A 34 -8.48 -2.47 -6.13
N LEU A 35 -8.29 -1.76 -5.01
CA LEU A 35 -7.23 -2.05 -4.06
C LEU A 35 -7.38 -3.41 -3.37
N ASN A 36 -8.61 -3.80 -3.02
CA ASN A 36 -8.94 -5.09 -2.40
C ASN A 36 -8.72 -6.29 -3.35
N HIS A 37 -8.85 -6.08 -4.67
CA HIS A 37 -8.76 -7.13 -5.69
C HIS A 37 -7.55 -6.97 -6.62
N ARG A 38 -6.37 -6.76 -6.02
CA ARG A 38 -5.13 -6.53 -6.77
C ARG A 38 -4.84 -7.58 -7.85
N GLU A 39 -5.00 -8.86 -7.53
CA GLU A 39 -4.78 -9.95 -8.49
C GLU A 39 -5.65 -9.81 -9.74
N THR A 40 -6.94 -9.51 -9.57
CA THR A 40 -7.89 -9.33 -10.67
C THR A 40 -7.51 -8.17 -11.59
N PHE A 41 -7.02 -7.06 -11.01
CA PHE A 41 -6.69 -5.84 -11.77
C PHE A 41 -5.22 -5.74 -12.21
N SER A 42 -4.37 -6.66 -11.77
CA SER A 42 -2.91 -6.62 -11.99
C SER A 42 -2.47 -6.69 -13.46
N SER A 43 -3.33 -7.19 -14.35
CA SER A 43 -3.08 -7.26 -15.79
C SER A 43 -3.40 -5.96 -16.56
N PHE A 44 -3.98 -4.97 -15.89
CA PHE A 44 -4.42 -3.71 -16.50
C PHE A 44 -3.50 -2.55 -16.13
N ASP A 45 -3.16 -1.77 -17.15
CA ASP A 45 -2.26 -0.64 -17.04
C ASP A 45 -2.91 0.64 -17.60
N ILE A 46 -2.41 1.78 -17.16
CA ILE A 46 -2.75 3.11 -17.66
C ILE A 46 -1.47 3.76 -18.18
N PRO A 47 -1.45 4.24 -19.43
CA PRO A 47 -0.33 5.02 -19.94
C PRO A 47 -0.02 6.20 -19.01
N ARG A 48 1.25 6.39 -18.67
CA ARG A 48 1.69 7.49 -17.79
C ARG A 48 1.32 8.88 -18.31
N LYS A 49 1.09 9.02 -19.62
CA LYS A 49 0.62 10.27 -20.26
C LYS A 49 -0.82 10.66 -19.84
N LEU A 50 -1.64 9.70 -19.41
CA LEU A 50 -3.00 9.97 -18.89
C LEU A 50 -3.01 10.31 -17.40
N MET A 51 -1.87 10.14 -16.71
CA MET A 51 -1.71 10.49 -15.30
C MET A 51 -1.24 11.96 -15.17
N PRO A 52 -1.44 12.61 -14.00
CA PRO A 52 -0.95 13.96 -13.78
C PRO A 52 0.57 14.14 -14.02
N PRO A 53 1.08 15.38 -14.18
CA PRO A 53 2.49 15.68 -14.54
C PRO A 53 3.59 15.17 -13.58
N GLY A 54 3.22 14.66 -12.40
CA GLY A 54 4.14 14.06 -11.42
C GLY A 54 4.37 12.56 -11.61
N TYR A 55 3.65 11.91 -12.53
CA TYR A 55 3.65 10.44 -12.70
C TYR A 55 4.41 9.98 -13.95
N GLN A 56 5.07 10.89 -14.67
CA GLN A 56 5.99 10.54 -15.75
C GLN A 56 7.40 10.36 -15.20
N TYR A 57 8.12 9.39 -15.75
CA TYR A 57 9.51 9.19 -15.36
C TYR A 57 10.36 10.39 -15.76
N LYS A 58 11.14 10.87 -14.79
CA LYS A 58 12.20 11.84 -14.98
C LYS A 58 13.41 11.30 -14.23
N ASN A 59 14.53 11.12 -14.92
CA ASN A 59 15.77 10.64 -14.31
C ASN A 59 15.60 9.34 -13.50
N TRP A 60 14.77 8.38 -13.93
CA TRP A 60 14.53 7.11 -13.18
C TRP A 60 13.87 7.27 -11.79
N ASN A 61 13.11 8.34 -11.57
CA ASN A 61 12.31 8.51 -10.35
C ASN A 61 11.14 7.50 -10.24
N LEU A 62 10.28 7.66 -9.23
CA LEU A 62 9.12 6.80 -8.94
C LEU A 62 9.50 5.33 -8.67
N ALA A 63 10.68 5.13 -8.06
CA ALA A 63 11.27 3.82 -7.81
C ALA A 63 11.33 2.96 -9.09
N ALA A 64 11.73 3.56 -10.21
CA ALA A 64 11.89 2.84 -11.48
C ALA A 64 12.83 1.64 -11.28
N ALA A 65 14.03 1.90 -10.76
CA ALA A 65 15.00 0.89 -10.41
C ALA A 65 15.15 0.72 -8.89
N ARG A 66 15.42 -0.51 -8.48
CA ARG A 66 15.61 -0.93 -7.09
C ARG A 66 17.00 -1.51 -6.87
N GLY A 67 17.47 -2.34 -7.80
CA GLY A 67 18.77 -3.00 -7.69
C GLY A 67 19.34 -3.46 -9.03
N SER A 68 20.55 -4.00 -8.98
CA SER A 68 21.20 -4.64 -10.13
C SER A 68 21.74 -6.04 -9.79
N LEU A 69 21.95 -6.84 -10.84
CA LEU A 69 22.66 -8.11 -10.79
C LEU A 69 23.63 -8.17 -11.96
N GLU A 70 24.92 -8.32 -11.69
CA GLU A 70 25.92 -8.52 -12.74
C GLU A 70 25.76 -9.91 -13.37
N ILE A 71 25.87 -9.97 -14.70
CA ILE A 71 25.81 -11.21 -15.48
C ILE A 71 27.04 -11.25 -16.39
N GLY A 72 27.94 -12.20 -16.12
CA GLY A 72 29.20 -12.27 -16.85
C GLY A 72 30.13 -11.10 -16.51
N ASN A 73 30.90 -10.64 -17.50
CA ASN A 73 31.93 -9.63 -17.30
C ASN A 73 31.55 -8.24 -17.82
N ASP A 74 30.66 -8.16 -18.81
CA ASP A 74 30.32 -6.93 -19.54
C ASP A 74 28.88 -6.45 -19.33
N SER A 75 28.04 -7.31 -18.75
CA SER A 75 26.60 -7.14 -18.70
C SER A 75 26.07 -7.13 -17.27
N LEU A 76 24.97 -6.41 -17.06
CA LEU A 76 24.18 -6.47 -15.84
C LEU A 76 22.69 -6.30 -16.12
N LEU A 77 21.88 -6.81 -15.21
CA LEU A 77 20.45 -6.59 -15.17
C LEU A 77 20.13 -5.49 -14.17
N ILE A 78 19.33 -4.52 -14.59
CA ILE A 78 18.65 -3.58 -13.70
C ILE A 78 17.23 -4.06 -13.48
N TYR A 79 16.78 -4.04 -12.24
CA TYR A 79 15.43 -4.45 -11.89
C TYR A 79 14.75 -3.50 -10.91
N GLY A 80 13.42 -3.51 -10.91
CA GLY A 80 12.60 -2.72 -9.99
C GLY A 80 11.12 -2.73 -10.36
N ASN A 81 10.47 -1.57 -10.30
CA ASN A 81 9.08 -1.45 -10.72
C ASN A 81 8.92 -1.45 -12.25
N ILE A 82 10.01 -1.30 -13.00
CA ILE A 82 10.04 -1.30 -14.47
C ILE A 82 10.17 -2.70 -15.09
N GLY A 83 10.14 -3.76 -14.28
CA GLY A 83 10.57 -5.08 -14.74
C GLY A 83 12.09 -5.24 -14.66
N ILE A 84 12.62 -6.03 -15.58
CA ILE A 84 14.05 -6.33 -15.73
C ILE A 84 14.52 -5.81 -17.08
N TRP A 85 15.67 -5.14 -17.09
CA TRP A 85 16.31 -4.62 -18.30
C TRP A 85 17.78 -5.02 -18.30
N LEU A 86 18.23 -5.58 -19.43
CA LEU A 86 19.64 -5.89 -19.67
C LEU A 86 20.36 -4.64 -20.13
N THR A 87 21.58 -4.44 -19.62
CA THR A 87 22.43 -3.31 -19.97
C THR A 87 23.90 -3.70 -19.83
N ASN A 88 24.79 -2.91 -20.41
CA ASN A 88 26.23 -3.06 -20.20
C ASN A 88 26.67 -2.27 -18.95
N ASN A 89 27.92 -2.49 -18.52
CA ASN A 89 28.49 -1.81 -17.34
C ASN A 89 28.52 -0.27 -17.43
N GLN A 90 28.37 0.30 -18.64
CA GLN A 90 28.36 1.73 -18.92
C GLN A 90 26.97 2.35 -18.96
N PHE A 91 25.91 1.54 -18.94
CA PHE A 91 24.52 1.95 -19.00
C PHE A 91 24.09 2.64 -20.31
N ASP A 92 24.83 2.49 -21.41
CA ASP A 92 24.51 3.17 -22.67
C ASP A 92 23.59 2.34 -23.61
N GLN A 93 23.42 1.05 -23.33
CA GLN A 93 22.54 0.13 -24.04
C GLN A 93 21.52 -0.49 -23.10
N PHE A 94 20.26 -0.59 -23.54
CA PHE A 94 19.18 -1.21 -22.76
C PHE A 94 18.34 -2.14 -23.64
N GLU A 95 18.13 -3.36 -23.17
CA GLU A 95 17.30 -4.37 -23.80
C GLU A 95 16.23 -4.89 -22.82
N ASP A 96 15.03 -5.14 -23.34
CA ASP A 96 13.91 -5.65 -22.56
C ASP A 96 14.14 -7.11 -22.15
N PHE A 97 14.19 -7.38 -20.85
CA PHE A 97 14.44 -8.71 -20.29
C PHE A 97 13.21 -9.28 -19.56
N ASN A 98 12.00 -8.91 -20.01
CA ASN A 98 10.74 -9.28 -19.36
C ASN A 98 9.97 -10.42 -20.03
N GLN A 99 10.54 -11.06 -21.05
CA GLN A 99 9.89 -12.17 -21.75
C GLN A 99 9.54 -13.32 -20.79
N GLY A 100 8.31 -13.83 -20.87
CA GLY A 100 7.80 -14.88 -19.98
C GLY A 100 7.01 -14.37 -18.76
N PHE A 101 7.22 -13.12 -18.31
CA PHE A 101 6.35 -12.54 -17.28
C PHE A 101 4.92 -12.31 -17.81
N PRO A 102 3.89 -12.53 -16.97
CA PRO A 102 2.52 -12.26 -17.38
C PRO A 102 2.30 -10.77 -17.72
N LYS A 103 1.22 -10.50 -18.46
CA LYS A 103 0.82 -9.15 -18.84
C LYS A 103 0.48 -8.29 -17.61
N GLY A 104 0.87 -7.01 -17.66
CA GLY A 104 0.62 -6.01 -16.62
C GLY A 104 1.91 -5.61 -15.89
N ILE A 105 2.20 -4.32 -15.75
CA ILE A 105 3.44 -3.86 -15.09
C ILE A 105 3.48 -4.27 -13.60
N ASP A 106 2.32 -4.43 -12.97
CA ASP A 106 2.23 -4.84 -11.57
C ASP A 106 2.79 -6.25 -11.35
N LYS A 107 2.62 -7.13 -12.35
CA LYS A 107 3.16 -8.50 -12.36
C LYS A 107 4.66 -8.57 -12.65
N ARG A 108 5.27 -7.44 -13.01
CA ARG A 108 6.69 -7.28 -13.33
C ARG A 108 7.41 -6.43 -12.28
N LYS A 109 6.83 -6.28 -11.08
CA LYS A 109 7.51 -5.65 -9.94
C LYS A 109 8.50 -6.63 -9.33
N ILE A 110 9.79 -6.33 -9.49
CA ILE A 110 10.90 -7.17 -9.03
C ILE A 110 11.48 -6.59 -7.74
N TYR A 111 11.57 -7.43 -6.72
CA TYR A 111 12.11 -7.04 -5.41
C TYR A 111 13.56 -7.44 -5.21
N SER A 112 13.97 -8.58 -5.78
CA SER A 112 15.31 -9.13 -5.67
C SER A 112 15.58 -10.07 -6.84
N LEU A 113 16.84 -10.16 -7.23
CA LEU A 113 17.32 -11.00 -8.34
C LEU A 113 18.61 -11.68 -7.91
N LYS A 114 18.71 -13.00 -8.11
CA LYS A 114 19.91 -13.78 -7.79
C LYS A 114 20.22 -14.77 -8.91
N SER A 115 21.51 -15.06 -9.06
CA SER A 115 21.96 -16.18 -9.89
C SER A 115 22.06 -17.44 -9.04
N MET A 116 21.63 -18.57 -9.59
CA MET A 116 21.74 -19.90 -9.01
C MET A 116 22.24 -20.86 -10.10
N GLY A 117 23.55 -21.12 -10.10
CA GLY A 117 24.21 -21.79 -11.22
C GLY A 117 24.08 -20.98 -12.51
N SER A 118 23.48 -21.58 -13.54
CA SER A 118 23.22 -20.91 -14.83
C SER A 118 21.83 -20.27 -14.91
N GLN A 119 21.01 -20.38 -13.87
CA GLN A 119 19.64 -19.87 -13.84
C GLN A 119 19.57 -18.56 -13.08
N LEU A 120 18.68 -17.68 -13.51
CA LEU A 120 18.35 -16.46 -12.78
C LEU A 120 17.04 -16.67 -12.04
N VAL A 121 16.96 -16.17 -10.82
CA VAL A 121 15.80 -16.29 -9.95
C VAL A 121 15.33 -14.89 -9.54
N ALA A 122 14.08 -14.57 -9.84
CA ALA A 122 13.44 -13.29 -9.55
C ALA A 122 12.39 -13.44 -8.46
N ALA A 123 12.56 -12.67 -7.37
CA ALA A 123 11.52 -12.45 -6.39
C ALA A 123 10.59 -11.33 -6.87
N THR A 124 9.31 -11.64 -7.00
CA THR A 124 8.32 -10.68 -7.52
C THR A 124 7.11 -10.55 -6.60
N HIS A 125 6.29 -9.54 -6.88
CA HIS A 125 5.01 -9.39 -6.19
C HIS A 125 4.05 -10.58 -6.36
N PHE A 126 4.13 -11.31 -7.48
CA PHE A 126 3.17 -12.35 -7.87
C PHE A 126 3.82 -13.73 -8.05
N GLY A 127 4.90 -14.01 -7.32
CA GLY A 127 5.56 -15.32 -7.37
C GLY A 127 7.07 -15.26 -7.42
N LEU A 128 7.64 -16.46 -7.40
CA LEU A 128 9.02 -16.74 -7.78
C LEU A 128 9.06 -17.06 -9.28
N TYR A 129 9.97 -16.43 -10.01
CA TYR A 129 10.19 -16.70 -11.43
C TYR A 129 11.63 -17.10 -11.67
N VAL A 130 11.84 -17.99 -12.62
CA VAL A 130 13.16 -18.54 -12.95
C VAL A 130 13.34 -18.57 -14.47
N THR A 131 14.56 -18.32 -14.94
CA THR A 131 14.91 -18.52 -16.36
C THR A 131 15.24 -19.97 -16.68
N GLU A 132 14.98 -20.39 -17.91
CA GLU A 132 15.52 -21.66 -18.39
C GLU A 132 17.04 -21.59 -18.55
N LYS A 133 17.70 -22.76 -18.56
CA LYS A 133 19.18 -22.83 -18.68
C LYS A 133 19.70 -22.34 -20.03
N HIS A 134 18.87 -22.35 -21.08
CA HIS A 134 19.27 -22.06 -22.46
C HIS A 134 18.42 -20.96 -23.14
N ASP A 135 17.30 -20.55 -22.53
CA ASP A 135 16.42 -19.50 -23.05
C ASP A 135 16.19 -18.42 -22.00
N VAL A 136 16.11 -17.18 -22.47
CA VAL A 136 15.93 -15.97 -21.67
C VAL A 136 14.44 -15.69 -21.50
N SER A 137 13.71 -16.71 -21.07
CA SER A 137 12.27 -16.64 -20.80
C SER A 137 12.01 -16.97 -19.34
N TRP A 138 11.22 -16.13 -18.67
CA TRP A 138 10.84 -16.27 -17.26
C TRP A 138 9.64 -17.21 -17.09
N HIS A 139 9.78 -18.19 -16.20
CA HIS A 139 8.71 -19.13 -15.86
C HIS A 139 8.42 -19.10 -14.37
N LYS A 140 7.13 -19.06 -14.00
CA LYS A 140 6.69 -19.06 -12.60
C LYS A 140 6.87 -20.46 -12.00
N ILE A 141 7.49 -20.55 -10.83
CA ILE A 141 7.59 -21.81 -10.07
C ILE A 141 6.65 -21.73 -8.86
N PRO A 142 5.82 -22.78 -8.61
CA PRO A 142 4.96 -22.81 -7.44
C PRO A 142 5.78 -22.92 -6.15
N LEU A 143 5.41 -22.13 -5.15
CA LEU A 143 5.93 -22.29 -3.80
C LEU A 143 5.05 -23.28 -3.01
N PRO A 144 5.61 -24.06 -2.08
CA PRO A 144 4.85 -24.92 -1.16
C PRO A 144 4.14 -24.12 -0.05
N LEU A 145 3.55 -22.97 -0.41
CA LEU A 145 2.91 -22.01 0.48
C LEU A 145 1.64 -21.46 -0.19
N LYS A 146 0.68 -21.00 0.62
CA LYS A 146 -0.53 -20.32 0.11
C LYS A 146 -0.22 -18.92 -0.43
N GLU A 147 0.76 -18.24 0.14
CA GLU A 147 1.20 -16.93 -0.33
C GLU A 147 2.16 -17.08 -1.51
N GLU A 148 2.04 -16.17 -2.48
CA GLU A 148 2.92 -16.19 -3.65
C GLU A 148 3.96 -15.06 -3.63
N ARG A 149 3.72 -14.00 -2.85
CA ARG A 149 4.59 -12.82 -2.83
C ARG A 149 5.94 -13.15 -2.21
N VAL A 150 6.99 -13.07 -3.00
CA VAL A 150 8.39 -13.19 -2.56
C VAL A 150 8.96 -11.79 -2.40
N VAL A 151 9.55 -11.46 -1.26
CA VAL A 151 10.03 -10.10 -0.96
C VAL A 151 11.54 -9.94 -1.06
N ASP A 152 12.30 -11.02 -0.89
CA ASP A 152 13.75 -10.99 -1.05
C ASP A 152 14.32 -12.40 -1.28
N LEU A 153 15.56 -12.44 -1.75
CA LEU A 153 16.34 -13.66 -1.99
C LEU A 153 17.74 -13.48 -1.41
N THR A 154 18.27 -14.53 -0.79
CA THR A 154 19.70 -14.58 -0.43
C THR A 154 20.28 -15.94 -0.75
N MET A 155 21.56 -15.98 -1.11
CA MET A 155 22.29 -17.22 -1.33
C MET A 155 23.15 -17.48 -0.11
N LYS A 156 23.17 -18.73 0.34
CA LYS A 156 24.19 -19.26 1.23
C LYS A 156 24.79 -20.46 0.51
N ASP A 157 26.06 -20.35 0.09
CA ASP A 157 26.70 -21.37 -0.73
C ASP A 157 25.81 -21.70 -1.95
N ASP A 158 25.47 -22.98 -2.14
CA ASP A 158 24.56 -23.46 -3.19
C ASP A 158 23.07 -23.48 -2.77
N THR A 159 22.74 -23.02 -1.57
CA THR A 159 21.37 -22.98 -1.05
C THR A 159 20.74 -21.61 -1.25
N LEU A 160 19.65 -21.56 -2.01
CA LEU A 160 18.81 -20.39 -2.15
C LEU A 160 17.82 -20.30 -0.99
N MET A 161 17.77 -19.11 -0.39
CA MET A 161 16.81 -18.71 0.63
C MET A 161 15.78 -17.77 0.01
N ILE A 162 14.52 -18.20 0.00
CA ILE A 162 13.38 -17.47 -0.57
C ILE A 162 12.57 -16.89 0.58
N LEU A 163 12.53 -15.57 0.69
CA LEU A 163 11.79 -14.88 1.76
C LEU A 163 10.43 -14.41 1.25
N THR A 164 9.35 -14.83 1.90
CA THR A 164 8.00 -14.27 1.70
C THR A 164 7.68 -13.26 2.82
N ARG A 165 6.41 -12.83 2.94
CA ARG A 165 6.01 -11.94 4.04
C ARG A 165 5.85 -12.67 5.37
N ASN A 166 5.68 -13.99 5.34
CA ASN A 166 5.37 -14.81 6.51
C ASN A 166 6.38 -15.94 6.76
N HIS A 167 7.03 -16.47 5.72
CA HIS A 167 7.86 -17.66 5.78
C HIS A 167 9.19 -17.47 5.07
N LEU A 168 10.11 -18.36 5.39
CA LEU A 168 11.36 -18.55 4.67
C LEU A 168 11.31 -19.95 4.04
N VAL A 169 11.76 -20.07 2.80
CA VAL A 169 11.82 -21.36 2.09
C VAL A 169 13.26 -21.61 1.66
N LYS A 170 13.76 -22.82 1.91
CA LYS A 170 15.11 -23.27 1.51
C LYS A 170 15.02 -24.17 0.29
N THR A 171 15.95 -24.02 -0.65
CA THR A 171 16.08 -24.95 -1.78
C THR A 171 17.50 -24.96 -2.34
N GLY A 172 17.98 -26.13 -2.76
CA GLY A 172 19.27 -26.30 -3.45
C GLY A 172 19.13 -26.57 -4.95
N ASP A 173 17.91 -26.77 -5.46
CA ASP A 173 17.64 -27.21 -6.83
C ASP A 173 16.39 -26.60 -7.48
N LEU A 174 15.66 -25.74 -6.76
CA LEU A 174 14.38 -25.13 -7.15
C LEU A 174 13.24 -26.14 -7.38
N GLN A 175 13.44 -27.41 -7.02
CA GLN A 175 12.43 -28.48 -7.09
C GLN A 175 12.01 -28.91 -5.69
N ASN A 176 13.00 -29.19 -4.84
CA ASN A 176 12.83 -29.50 -3.43
C ASN A 176 12.86 -28.20 -2.63
N MET A 177 11.67 -27.69 -2.33
CA MET A 177 11.47 -26.47 -1.55
C MET A 177 10.95 -26.80 -0.16
N ILE A 178 11.68 -26.38 0.87
CA ILE A 178 11.38 -26.69 2.27
C ILE A 178 10.99 -25.41 3.00
N PRO A 179 9.69 -25.20 3.33
CA PRO A 179 9.27 -24.17 4.26
C PRO A 179 9.96 -24.31 5.62
N THR A 180 10.60 -23.25 6.08
CA THR A 180 11.25 -23.18 7.38
C THR A 180 10.42 -22.32 8.33
N LYS A 181 9.99 -22.92 9.43
CA LYS A 181 9.28 -22.20 10.50
C LYS A 181 10.31 -21.52 11.41
N LEU A 182 10.35 -20.20 11.35
CA LEU A 182 11.19 -19.41 12.25
C LEU A 182 10.56 -19.35 13.66
N PRO A 183 11.34 -19.55 14.73
CA PRO A 183 10.83 -19.35 16.09
C PRO A 183 10.51 -17.87 16.34
N ALA A 184 9.71 -17.61 17.38
CA ALA A 184 9.43 -16.25 17.79
C ALA A 184 10.72 -15.56 18.26
N PRO A 185 10.87 -14.25 18.01
CA PRO A 185 12.05 -13.52 18.46
C PRO A 185 12.07 -13.39 19.99
N ILE A 186 13.27 -13.15 20.53
CA ILE A 186 13.42 -12.84 21.95
C ILE A 186 12.61 -11.57 22.28
N GLY A 187 11.81 -11.64 23.35
CA GLY A 187 10.96 -10.52 23.77
C GLY A 187 9.64 -10.38 23.02
N TYR A 188 9.19 -11.41 22.29
CA TYR A 188 7.90 -11.38 21.60
C TYR A 188 6.72 -11.29 22.58
N GLU A 189 5.93 -10.22 22.49
CA GLU A 189 4.80 -9.95 23.39
C GLU A 189 3.41 -10.28 22.81
N GLY A 190 3.33 -10.83 21.58
CA GLY A 190 2.03 -11.12 20.94
C GLY A 190 1.18 -9.87 20.67
N LYS A 191 1.82 -8.72 20.44
CA LYS A 191 1.15 -7.45 20.08
C LYS A 191 1.33 -7.13 18.61
N ILE A 192 0.46 -6.28 18.10
CA ILE A 192 0.52 -5.77 16.73
C ILE A 192 0.33 -4.25 16.67
N GLY A 193 0.89 -3.60 15.65
CA GLY A 193 0.69 -2.18 15.42
C GLY A 193 -0.80 -1.82 15.24
N LEU A 194 -1.21 -0.72 15.89
CA LEU A 194 -2.56 -0.17 15.76
C LEU A 194 -2.86 0.24 14.30
N PHE A 195 -1.84 0.72 13.57
CA PHE A 195 -1.94 0.97 12.13
C PHE A 195 -2.36 -0.28 11.36
N ASN A 196 -1.72 -1.43 11.60
CA ASN A 196 -2.04 -2.69 10.91
C ASN A 196 -3.47 -3.14 11.23
N THR A 197 -3.87 -3.02 12.49
CA THR A 197 -5.23 -3.38 12.92
C THR A 197 -6.29 -2.54 12.20
N LEU A 198 -6.08 -1.23 12.12
CA LEU A 198 -6.99 -0.32 11.41
C LEU A 198 -6.94 -0.52 9.90
N TRP A 199 -5.77 -0.88 9.34
CA TRP A 199 -5.61 -1.17 7.92
C TRP A 199 -6.43 -2.41 7.54
N GLU A 200 -6.28 -3.51 8.27
CA GLU A 200 -7.04 -4.74 8.02
C GLU A 200 -8.53 -4.58 8.31
N LEU A 201 -8.91 -3.76 9.30
CA LEU A 201 -10.31 -3.42 9.53
C LEU A 201 -10.89 -2.62 8.36
N HIS A 202 -10.13 -1.65 7.83
CA HIS A 202 -10.55 -0.79 6.73
C HIS A 202 -10.64 -1.53 5.39
N SER A 203 -9.70 -2.43 5.09
CA SER A 203 -9.73 -3.27 3.88
C SER A 203 -10.70 -4.44 4.01
N GLY A 204 -11.07 -4.81 5.24
CA GLY A 204 -11.88 -5.99 5.55
C GLY A 204 -11.05 -7.28 5.66
N GLU A 205 -9.73 -7.19 5.47
CA GLU A 205 -8.79 -8.31 5.58
C GLU A 205 -8.75 -8.93 6.98
N LEU A 206 -9.16 -8.17 8.00
CA LEU A 206 -9.26 -8.66 9.39
C LEU A 206 -10.11 -9.93 9.51
N PHE A 207 -11.08 -10.13 8.62
CA PHE A 207 -11.91 -11.33 8.51
C PHE A 207 -11.71 -12.09 7.19
N GLY A 208 -10.52 -11.96 6.60
CA GLY A 208 -10.13 -12.59 5.35
C GLY A 208 -11.02 -12.18 4.16
N MET A 209 -11.30 -13.12 3.26
CA MET A 209 -12.08 -12.86 2.04
C MET A 209 -13.50 -12.37 2.32
N ALA A 210 -14.16 -12.92 3.35
CA ALA A 210 -15.52 -12.54 3.71
C ALA A 210 -15.58 -11.07 4.17
N GLY A 211 -14.62 -10.64 4.98
CA GLY A 211 -14.53 -9.24 5.41
C GLY A 211 -14.19 -8.28 4.26
N ARG A 212 -13.28 -8.66 3.36
CA ARG A 212 -12.98 -7.87 2.15
C ARG A 212 -14.23 -7.64 1.29
N LEU A 213 -14.98 -8.72 1.01
CA LEU A 213 -16.25 -8.62 0.25
C LEU A 213 -17.30 -7.77 0.98
N PHE A 214 -17.35 -7.83 2.31
CA PHE A 214 -18.23 -6.97 3.10
C PHE A 214 -17.85 -5.48 2.97
N VAL A 215 -16.55 -5.15 3.03
CA VAL A 215 -16.08 -3.77 2.80
C VAL A 215 -16.36 -3.32 1.36
N ASP A 216 -16.21 -4.18 0.36
CA ASP A 216 -16.58 -3.86 -1.03
C ASP A 216 -18.07 -3.56 -1.16
N LEU A 217 -18.93 -4.34 -0.46
CA LEU A 217 -20.35 -4.06 -0.36
C LEU A 217 -20.61 -2.68 0.26
N LEU A 218 -19.89 -2.30 1.32
CA LEU A 218 -19.95 -0.94 1.88
C LEU A 218 -19.55 0.13 0.86
N GLY A 219 -18.54 -0.14 0.03
CA GLY A 219 -18.15 0.71 -1.11
C GLY A 219 -19.30 0.89 -2.11
N ILE A 220 -19.95 -0.20 -2.51
CA ILE A 220 -21.13 -0.18 -3.39
C ILE A 220 -22.27 0.62 -2.74
N VAL A 221 -22.50 0.44 -1.44
CA VAL A 221 -23.49 1.21 -0.67
C VAL A 221 -23.16 2.70 -0.69
N ILE A 222 -21.90 3.10 -0.52
CA ILE A 222 -21.48 4.51 -0.60
C ILE A 222 -21.76 5.09 -2.00
N ILE A 223 -21.44 4.35 -3.07
CA ILE A 223 -21.73 4.77 -4.44
C ILE A 223 -23.24 4.98 -4.61
N TRP A 224 -24.01 4.00 -4.17
CA TRP A 224 -25.47 4.03 -4.25
C TRP A 224 -26.07 5.20 -3.44
N LEU A 225 -25.60 5.45 -2.22
CA LEU A 225 -26.03 6.58 -1.38
C LEU A 225 -25.65 7.92 -2.00
N SER A 226 -24.46 8.02 -2.61
CA SER A 226 -23.99 9.21 -3.29
C SER A 226 -24.84 9.54 -4.52
N VAL A 227 -25.08 8.55 -5.39
CA VAL A 227 -25.90 8.70 -6.60
C VAL A 227 -27.36 8.99 -6.23
N SER A 228 -27.96 8.22 -5.33
CA SER A 228 -29.34 8.42 -4.89
C SER A 228 -29.55 9.78 -4.19
N GLY A 229 -28.55 10.25 -3.43
CA GLY A 229 -28.55 11.59 -2.82
C GLY A 229 -28.50 12.71 -3.87
N LEU A 230 -27.62 12.59 -4.87
CA LEU A 230 -27.57 13.53 -6.00
C LEU A 230 -28.86 13.53 -6.82
N LEU A 231 -29.42 12.36 -7.12
CA LEU A 231 -30.71 12.25 -7.81
C LEU A 231 -31.83 12.95 -7.02
N HIS A 232 -31.86 12.77 -5.69
CA HIS A 232 -32.81 13.48 -4.83
C HIS A 232 -32.70 15.01 -4.94
N PHE A 233 -31.48 15.53 -5.09
CA PHE A 233 -31.23 16.94 -5.31
C PHE A 233 -31.74 17.45 -6.67
N PHE A 234 -31.64 16.65 -7.73
CA PHE A 234 -32.06 17.06 -9.08
C PHE A 234 -33.56 16.88 -9.36
N TYR A 235 -34.23 15.88 -8.77
CA TYR A 235 -35.65 15.59 -9.02
C TYR A 235 -36.59 16.81 -8.94
N PRO A 236 -36.51 17.71 -7.94
CA PRO A 236 -37.40 18.87 -7.86
C PRO A 236 -37.31 19.79 -9.09
N LYS A 237 -36.10 20.02 -9.61
CA LYS A 237 -35.89 20.86 -10.80
C LYS A 237 -36.42 20.17 -12.06
N TRP A 238 -36.22 18.87 -12.20
CA TRP A 238 -36.73 18.10 -13.34
C TRP A 238 -38.26 18.03 -13.35
N ILE A 239 -38.90 17.81 -12.20
CA ILE A 239 -40.36 17.81 -12.07
C ILE A 239 -40.92 19.19 -12.44
N LYS A 240 -40.30 20.28 -11.96
CA LYS A 240 -40.72 21.64 -12.29
C LYS A 240 -40.66 21.89 -13.82
N ARG A 241 -39.53 21.56 -14.46
CA ARG A 241 -39.36 21.71 -15.92
C ARG A 241 -40.33 20.87 -16.74
N ARG A 242 -40.68 19.65 -16.32
CA ARG A 242 -41.67 18.82 -17.01
C ARG A 242 -43.09 19.38 -16.87
N LYS A 243 -43.45 19.89 -15.68
CA LYS A 243 -44.72 20.59 -15.47
C LYS A 243 -44.84 21.82 -16.36
N GLU A 244 -43.77 22.62 -16.47
CA GLU A 244 -43.72 23.79 -17.36
C GLU A 244 -43.91 23.40 -18.85
N LYS A 245 -43.56 22.17 -19.23
CA LYS A 245 -43.73 21.62 -20.59
C LYS A 245 -45.01 20.79 -20.77
N ASN A 246 -45.93 20.77 -19.80
CA ASN A 246 -47.14 19.93 -19.79
C ASN A 246 -46.88 18.42 -20.00
N ILE A 247 -45.70 17.93 -19.63
CA ILE A 247 -45.34 16.50 -19.73
C ILE A 247 -45.78 15.79 -18.44
N PRO A 248 -46.36 14.57 -18.50
CA PRO A 248 -46.72 13.79 -17.31
C PRO A 248 -45.55 13.60 -16.33
N VAL A 249 -45.83 13.81 -15.03
CA VAL A 249 -44.81 13.80 -13.95
C VAL A 249 -45.02 12.69 -12.91
N GLN A 250 -46.10 11.92 -12.99
CA GLN A 250 -46.48 10.91 -11.99
C GLN A 250 -45.37 9.88 -11.78
N SER A 251 -44.82 9.34 -12.87
CA SER A 251 -43.68 8.41 -12.85
C SER A 251 -42.43 9.03 -12.20
N LEU A 252 -42.14 10.31 -12.47
CA LEU A 252 -40.98 10.99 -11.88
C LEU A 252 -41.16 11.24 -10.37
N VAL A 253 -42.40 11.49 -9.93
CA VAL A 253 -42.75 11.65 -8.52
C VAL A 253 -42.67 10.31 -7.78
N SER A 254 -43.14 9.20 -8.36
CA SER A 254 -43.02 7.87 -7.77
C SER A 254 -41.55 7.45 -7.66
N SER A 255 -40.74 7.64 -8.71
CA SER A 255 -39.30 7.37 -8.67
C SER A 255 -38.58 8.19 -7.61
N LYS A 256 -38.92 9.48 -7.45
CA LYS A 256 -38.37 10.31 -6.36
C LYS A 256 -38.69 9.73 -4.97
N ARG A 257 -39.92 9.25 -4.74
CA ARG A 257 -40.34 8.65 -3.46
C ARG A 257 -39.61 7.33 -3.21
N TRP A 258 -39.53 6.47 -4.23
CA TRP A 258 -38.82 5.19 -4.15
C TRP A 258 -37.32 5.38 -3.87
N ASN A 259 -36.66 6.28 -4.60
CA ASN A 259 -35.26 6.63 -4.37
C ASN A 259 -35.03 7.14 -2.94
N LEU A 260 -35.88 8.04 -2.44
CA LEU A 260 -35.77 8.55 -1.07
C LEU A 260 -36.02 7.46 -0.02
N HIS A 261 -36.99 6.57 -0.25
CA HIS A 261 -37.29 5.47 0.66
C HIS A 261 -36.07 4.57 0.84
N TRP A 262 -35.54 4.03 -0.25
CA TRP A 262 -34.34 3.19 -0.19
C TRP A 262 -33.12 3.97 0.31
N HIS A 263 -33.05 5.30 0.08
CA HIS A 263 -31.90 6.10 0.51
C HIS A 263 -31.80 6.10 2.01
N ASN A 264 -32.95 6.24 2.65
CA ASN A 264 -33.06 6.19 4.10
C ASN A 264 -32.88 4.78 4.64
N VAL A 265 -33.48 3.75 4.01
CA VAL A 265 -33.39 2.36 4.49
C VAL A 265 -31.96 1.86 4.46
N ILE A 266 -31.30 1.94 3.29
CA ILE A 266 -29.91 1.48 3.12
C ILE A 266 -28.96 2.32 3.97
N GLY A 267 -29.13 3.64 3.97
CA GLY A 267 -28.31 4.54 4.79
C GLY A 267 -28.42 4.23 6.29
N TYR A 268 -29.63 3.93 6.78
CA TYR A 268 -29.86 3.59 8.18
C TYR A 268 -29.24 2.23 8.56
N LEU A 269 -29.39 1.21 7.70
CA LEU A 269 -28.83 -0.11 7.95
C LEU A 269 -27.29 -0.10 7.96
N ALA A 270 -26.69 0.68 7.06
CA ALA A 270 -25.24 0.69 6.87
C ALA A 270 -24.49 1.67 7.79
N ILE A 271 -25.17 2.60 8.46
CA ILE A 271 -24.52 3.77 9.08
C ILE A 271 -23.38 3.43 10.05
N ILE A 272 -23.58 2.45 10.94
CA ILE A 272 -22.55 2.10 11.94
C ILE A 272 -21.31 1.58 11.24
N PHE A 273 -21.48 0.67 10.27
CA PHE A 273 -20.39 0.10 9.49
C PHE A 273 -19.67 1.16 8.66
N LEU A 274 -20.41 2.08 8.04
CA LEU A 274 -19.83 3.18 7.27
C LEU A 274 -19.03 4.14 8.16
N ILE A 275 -19.51 4.47 9.36
CA ILE A 275 -18.79 5.32 10.31
C ILE A 275 -17.50 4.62 10.76
N VAL A 276 -17.56 3.36 11.19
CA VAL A 276 -16.38 2.61 11.62
C VAL A 276 -15.36 2.51 10.50
N ASN A 277 -15.79 2.12 9.29
CA ASN A 277 -14.88 2.01 8.14
C ASN A 277 -14.26 3.37 7.75
N THR A 278 -15.06 4.45 7.79
CA THR A 278 -14.56 5.81 7.49
C THR A 278 -13.53 6.26 8.52
N ILE A 279 -13.80 6.05 9.82
CA ILE A 279 -12.85 6.38 10.89
C ILE A 279 -11.56 5.57 10.72
N ALA A 280 -11.66 4.25 10.50
CA ALA A 280 -10.50 3.41 10.26
C ALA A 280 -9.63 3.98 9.12
N GLY A 281 -10.23 4.27 7.95
CA GLY A 281 -9.52 4.86 6.80
C GLY A 281 -8.91 6.23 7.07
N MET A 282 -9.59 7.10 7.83
CA MET A 282 -9.06 8.43 8.21
C MET A 282 -7.75 8.33 8.99
N PHE A 283 -7.63 7.37 9.89
CA PHE A 283 -6.44 7.17 10.72
C PHE A 283 -5.25 6.57 9.96
N LEU A 284 -5.46 5.99 8.77
CA LEU A 284 -4.37 5.45 7.93
C LEU A 284 -3.54 6.54 7.24
N ARG A 285 -3.89 7.81 7.39
CA ARG A 285 -3.20 8.93 6.73
C ARG A 285 -2.88 10.08 7.70
N PRO A 286 -1.77 10.80 7.49
CA PRO A 286 -1.48 12.02 8.25
C PRO A 286 -2.60 13.06 8.11
N PRO A 287 -2.84 13.91 9.13
CA PRO A 287 -2.13 13.95 10.42
C PRO A 287 -2.61 12.89 11.42
N LEU A 288 -3.74 12.21 11.19
CA LEU A 288 -4.34 11.26 12.15
C LEU A 288 -3.53 9.98 12.33
N LEU A 289 -2.68 9.63 11.37
CA LEU A 289 -1.73 8.52 11.47
C LEU A 289 -0.67 8.74 12.58
N ILE A 290 -0.23 9.98 12.81
CA ILE A 290 0.87 10.32 13.73
C ILE A 290 0.66 9.75 15.14
N PRO A 291 -0.49 9.96 15.82
CA PRO A 291 -0.70 9.44 17.17
C PRO A 291 -0.78 7.91 17.27
N ILE A 292 -1.01 7.20 16.16
CA ILE A 292 -1.20 5.74 16.16
C ILE A 292 0.00 4.97 15.58
N ALA A 293 0.90 5.63 14.84
CA ALA A 293 1.95 4.98 14.07
C ALA A 293 2.90 4.12 14.91
N SER A 294 3.20 4.53 16.15
CA SER A 294 4.08 3.81 17.08
C SER A 294 3.33 3.02 18.14
N LYS A 295 1.99 3.01 18.12
CA LYS A 295 1.17 2.33 19.14
C LYS A 295 0.97 0.87 18.75
N GLN A 296 1.15 -0.01 19.73
CA GLN A 296 0.81 -1.42 19.62
C GLN A 296 -0.42 -1.74 20.48
N VAL A 297 -1.19 -2.72 20.03
CA VAL A 297 -2.40 -3.22 20.68
C VAL A 297 -2.37 -4.75 20.74
N GLY A 298 -3.18 -5.33 21.62
CA GLY A 298 -3.37 -6.77 21.67
C GLY A 298 -4.05 -7.27 20.39
N ILE A 299 -3.71 -8.49 19.98
CA ILE A 299 -4.31 -9.14 18.81
C ILE A 299 -5.78 -9.44 19.11
N ILE A 300 -6.65 -9.17 18.13
CA ILE A 300 -8.08 -9.45 18.25
C ILE A 300 -8.29 -10.96 17.96
N PRO A 301 -8.84 -11.74 18.91
CA PRO A 301 -9.01 -13.19 18.72
C PRO A 301 -9.89 -13.54 17.52
N TYR A 302 -9.62 -14.68 16.88
CA TYR A 302 -10.36 -15.22 15.73
C TYR A 302 -10.35 -14.31 14.49
N THR A 303 -9.38 -13.41 14.39
CA THR A 303 -9.16 -12.59 13.19
C THR A 303 -8.00 -13.11 12.37
N HIS A 304 -7.82 -12.57 11.16
CA HIS A 304 -6.67 -12.88 10.31
C HIS A 304 -5.32 -12.58 11.02
N LEU A 305 -5.31 -11.60 11.93
CA LEU A 305 -4.15 -11.25 12.76
C LEU A 305 -3.84 -12.26 13.87
N ASP A 306 -4.80 -13.10 14.24
CA ASP A 306 -4.65 -14.15 15.25
C ASP A 306 -3.98 -15.37 14.63
N ASN A 307 -2.66 -15.27 14.48
CA ASN A 307 -1.84 -16.24 13.78
C ASN A 307 -0.74 -16.82 14.70
N ASN A 308 -0.56 -18.15 14.64
CA ASN A 308 0.49 -18.87 15.37
C ASN A 308 1.91 -18.59 14.84
N ASN A 309 2.03 -17.91 13.70
CA ASN A 309 3.31 -17.46 13.16
C ASN A 309 3.62 -16.04 13.66
N ALA A 310 4.63 -15.91 14.53
CA ALA A 310 5.08 -14.63 15.07
C ALA A 310 5.53 -13.63 13.99
N TRP A 311 5.86 -14.13 12.80
CA TRP A 311 6.35 -13.36 11.65
C TRP A 311 5.27 -13.06 10.61
N HIS A 312 3.99 -13.32 10.93
CA HIS A 312 2.87 -13.09 10.02
C HIS A 312 2.85 -11.63 9.52
N ASP A 313 3.01 -11.46 8.20
CA ASP A 313 3.16 -10.21 7.46
C ASP A 313 4.30 -9.28 7.93
N LYS A 314 5.35 -9.82 8.56
CA LYS A 314 6.45 -9.01 9.15
C LYS A 314 7.78 -9.09 8.40
N LEU A 315 8.04 -10.15 7.64
CA LEU A 315 9.32 -10.33 6.96
C LEU A 315 9.47 -9.35 5.77
N ARG A 316 10.67 -8.78 5.58
CA ARG A 316 10.93 -7.76 4.54
C ARG A 316 12.15 -8.09 3.68
N ARG A 317 13.31 -8.32 4.29
CA ARG A 317 14.59 -8.57 3.60
C ARG A 317 15.48 -9.50 4.40
N ILE A 318 16.36 -10.22 3.72
CA ILE A 318 17.30 -11.16 4.35
C ILE A 318 18.65 -11.12 3.64
N HIS A 319 19.73 -11.26 4.41
CA HIS A 319 21.07 -11.39 3.89
C HIS A 319 21.85 -12.44 4.69
N TRP A 320 22.50 -13.39 4.01
CA TRP A 320 23.49 -14.28 4.62
C TRP A 320 24.84 -13.56 4.74
N ASN A 321 25.43 -13.57 5.93
CA ASN A 321 26.72 -12.96 6.20
C ASN A 321 27.80 -14.04 6.34
N ASP A 322 28.60 -14.25 5.30
CA ASP A 322 29.64 -15.28 5.25
C ASP A 322 30.72 -15.10 6.33
N SER A 323 31.07 -13.86 6.67
CA SER A 323 32.15 -13.59 7.64
C SER A 323 31.78 -13.98 9.06
N LEU A 324 30.48 -14.00 9.37
CA LEU A 324 29.96 -14.21 10.73
C LEU A 324 29.08 -15.45 10.85
N ASN A 325 28.78 -16.12 9.74
CA ASN A 325 27.91 -17.30 9.67
C ASN A 325 26.51 -17.06 10.30
N ILE A 326 25.92 -15.92 9.98
CA ILE A 326 24.59 -15.52 10.46
C ILE A 326 23.73 -14.96 9.33
N TYR A 327 22.41 -15.03 9.49
CA TYR A 327 21.48 -14.26 8.68
C TYR A 327 21.12 -12.94 9.36
N LEU A 328 21.20 -11.84 8.63
CA LEU A 328 20.61 -10.57 8.99
C LEU A 328 19.22 -10.47 8.38
N LEU A 329 18.19 -10.45 9.23
CA LEU A 329 16.79 -10.34 8.82
C LEU A 329 16.25 -8.95 9.13
N SER A 330 15.66 -8.29 8.14
CA SER A 330 14.89 -7.06 8.29
C SER A 330 13.40 -7.36 8.26
N THR A 331 12.67 -6.75 9.20
CA THR A 331 11.22 -6.90 9.36
C THR A 331 10.55 -5.54 9.53
N SER A 332 9.21 -5.48 9.59
CA SER A 332 8.51 -4.24 9.98
C SER A 332 8.74 -3.80 11.42
N GLU A 333 9.26 -4.69 12.27
CA GLU A 333 9.46 -4.43 13.69
C GLU A 333 10.94 -4.24 14.04
N GLY A 334 11.82 -4.30 13.04
CA GLY A 334 13.26 -4.13 13.23
C GLY A 334 14.11 -5.20 12.57
N PHE A 335 15.38 -5.21 12.93
CA PHE A 335 16.41 -6.13 12.50
C PHE A 335 16.69 -7.20 13.55
N TYR A 336 16.89 -8.42 13.07
CA TYR A 336 17.14 -9.60 13.88
C TYR A 336 18.31 -10.39 13.29
N LEU A 337 19.13 -10.97 14.15
CA LEU A 337 20.16 -11.94 13.79
C LEU A 337 19.59 -13.34 13.97
N LEU A 338 19.83 -14.20 12.98
CA LEU A 338 19.46 -15.61 13.03
C LEU A 338 20.71 -16.44 12.84
N ASP A 339 20.77 -17.54 13.56
CA ASP A 339 21.82 -18.54 13.42
C ASP A 339 21.66 -19.32 12.11
N GLU A 340 22.72 -19.98 11.67
CA GLU A 340 22.73 -20.78 10.45
C GLU A 340 21.64 -21.87 10.41
N SER A 341 21.38 -22.53 11.55
CA SER A 341 20.39 -23.60 11.61
C SER A 341 18.95 -23.08 11.56
N LEU A 342 18.75 -21.78 11.84
CA LEU A 342 17.46 -21.10 11.98
C LEU A 342 16.55 -21.72 13.05
N SER A 343 17.15 -22.42 14.01
CA SER A 343 16.43 -23.09 15.09
C SER A 343 16.38 -22.27 16.36
N GLN A 344 17.29 -21.30 16.52
CA GLN A 344 17.34 -20.47 17.71
C GLN A 344 16.42 -19.25 17.58
N PRO A 345 15.84 -18.77 18.68
CA PRO A 345 15.07 -17.53 18.70
C PRO A 345 15.86 -16.36 18.09
N PRO A 346 15.32 -15.65 17.09
CA PRO A 346 16.01 -14.51 16.49
C PRO A 346 16.31 -13.43 17.52
N VAL A 347 17.54 -12.91 17.48
CA VAL A 347 18.04 -11.94 18.46
C VAL A 347 17.92 -10.53 17.87
N PRO A 348 17.20 -9.60 18.51
CA PRO A 348 17.12 -8.23 18.01
C PRO A 348 18.49 -7.55 18.08
N THR A 349 18.85 -6.77 17.06
CA THR A 349 20.11 -6.00 17.06
C THR A 349 20.00 -4.73 17.90
N VAL A 350 21.16 -4.23 18.34
CA VAL A 350 21.27 -3.00 19.14
C VAL A 350 21.19 -1.75 18.27
N ASN A 351 20.57 -0.69 18.79
CA ASN A 351 20.46 0.64 18.16
C ASN A 351 20.14 0.58 16.66
N GLN A 352 18.91 0.16 16.35
CA GLN A 352 18.48 -0.11 14.99
C GLN A 352 18.22 1.17 14.18
N PRO A 353 18.57 1.17 12.90
CA PRO A 353 18.35 2.32 12.04
C PRO A 353 16.86 2.56 11.77
N PRO A 354 16.45 3.83 11.57
CA PRO A 354 15.07 4.13 11.23
C PRO A 354 14.74 3.58 9.84
N VAL A 355 13.74 2.70 9.76
CA VAL A 355 13.21 2.18 8.49
C VAL A 355 11.78 2.68 8.31
N SER A 356 11.46 3.13 7.09
CA SER A 356 10.09 3.58 6.80
C SER A 356 9.09 2.43 6.94
N VAL A 357 7.82 2.76 7.19
CA VAL A 357 6.72 1.77 7.18
C VAL A 357 6.58 1.03 5.83
N MET A 358 7.12 1.60 4.74
CA MET A 358 7.17 0.96 3.42
C MET A 358 8.26 -0.12 3.32
N GLY A 359 9.13 -0.23 4.33
CA GLY A 359 10.22 -1.20 4.42
C GLY A 359 11.53 -0.70 3.86
N LEU A 360 12.52 -1.59 3.90
CA LEU A 360 13.89 -1.38 3.45
C LEU A 360 14.00 -1.63 1.94
N ASN A 361 14.67 -0.74 1.22
CA ASN A 361 14.89 -0.83 -0.23
C ASN A 361 16.34 -1.20 -0.57
N VAL A 362 17.30 -0.86 0.30
CA VAL A 362 18.74 -1.19 0.14
C VAL A 362 19.21 -1.90 1.41
N LEU A 363 19.85 -3.06 1.24
CA LEU A 363 20.49 -3.87 2.27
C LEU A 363 21.76 -4.42 1.63
N GLU A 364 22.86 -3.70 1.81
CA GLU A 364 24.10 -3.99 1.10
C GLU A 364 25.26 -4.10 2.10
N PRO A 365 25.97 -5.23 2.17
CA PRO A 365 27.15 -5.34 3.02
C PRO A 365 28.28 -4.41 2.52
N ILE A 366 28.87 -3.63 3.44
CA ILE A 366 30.06 -2.81 3.20
C ILE A 366 31.30 -3.51 3.78
N SER A 367 31.16 -4.08 4.98
CA SER A 367 32.20 -4.85 5.68
C SER A 367 31.52 -5.95 6.51
N PRO A 368 32.27 -6.89 7.12
CA PRO A 368 31.70 -8.00 7.91
C PRO A 368 30.61 -7.57 8.91
N ASP A 369 30.79 -6.41 9.55
CA ASP A 369 29.89 -5.91 10.60
C ASP A 369 29.02 -4.72 10.16
N THR A 370 29.19 -4.21 8.93
CA THR A 370 28.62 -2.92 8.52
C THR A 370 27.81 -3.03 7.24
N TYR A 371 26.59 -2.50 7.27
CA TYR A 371 25.64 -2.54 6.16
C TYR A 371 25.25 -1.12 5.72
N LEU A 372 25.15 -0.90 4.41
CA LEU A 372 24.44 0.21 3.83
C LEU A 372 22.94 -0.11 3.79
N LEU A 373 22.15 0.75 4.42
CA LEU A 373 20.72 0.58 4.59
C LEU A 373 20.00 1.79 4.01
N GLY A 374 19.09 1.55 3.07
CA GLY A 374 18.35 2.61 2.39
C GLY A 374 16.85 2.37 2.46
N SER A 375 16.10 3.36 2.91
CA SER A 375 14.63 3.35 2.90
C SER A 375 14.09 4.77 2.62
N PHE A 376 12.77 4.94 2.63
CA PHE A 376 12.17 6.28 2.47
C PHE A 376 12.44 7.24 3.64
N THR A 377 13.08 6.78 4.72
CA THR A 377 13.58 7.65 5.80
C THR A 377 14.96 8.23 5.52
N GLY A 378 15.76 7.62 4.64
CA GLY A 378 17.15 8.01 4.39
C GLY A 378 18.04 6.82 4.03
N MET A 379 19.35 7.10 3.93
CA MET A 379 20.39 6.10 3.72
C MET A 379 21.45 6.20 4.80
N TYR A 380 21.83 5.06 5.37
CA TYR A 380 22.69 4.99 6.54
C TYR A 380 23.70 3.86 6.40
N ALA A 381 24.93 4.09 6.86
CA ALA A 381 25.87 3.02 7.17
C ALA A 381 25.67 2.62 8.63
N TRP A 382 25.34 1.36 8.87
CA TRP A 382 25.02 0.83 10.19
C TRP A 382 25.91 -0.34 10.54
N ASN A 383 26.59 -0.23 11.68
CA ASN A 383 27.35 -1.32 12.26
C ASN A 383 26.46 -2.12 13.21
N MET A 384 26.21 -3.39 12.89
CA MET A 384 25.18 -4.17 13.59
C MET A 384 25.55 -4.62 15.01
N HIS A 385 26.85 -4.62 15.35
CA HIS A 385 27.36 -5.00 16.67
C HIS A 385 27.44 -3.81 17.63
N SER A 386 28.08 -2.72 17.21
CA SER A 386 28.21 -1.50 18.02
C SER A 386 26.94 -0.65 18.02
N GLY A 387 26.07 -0.83 17.01
CA GLY A 387 24.93 0.04 16.79
C GLY A 387 25.31 1.43 16.25
N ALA A 388 26.56 1.63 15.85
CA ALA A 388 27.00 2.89 15.26
C ALA A 388 26.25 3.16 13.95
N LEU A 389 25.71 4.38 13.82
CA LEU A 389 24.88 4.78 12.69
C LEU A 389 25.43 6.09 12.09
N ILE A 390 25.80 6.05 10.83
CA ILE A 390 26.32 7.20 10.09
C ILE A 390 25.34 7.53 8.96
N ASP A 391 24.90 8.77 8.88
CA ASP A 391 24.08 9.26 7.78
C ASP A 391 24.94 9.34 6.51
N PHE A 392 24.51 8.66 5.45
CA PHE A 392 25.27 8.52 4.22
C PHE A 392 25.51 9.86 3.52
N MET A 393 24.55 10.79 3.60
CA MET A 393 24.63 12.06 2.88
C MET A 393 25.55 13.05 3.59
N THR A 394 25.53 13.05 4.92
CA THR A 394 26.29 14.02 5.73
C THR A 394 27.62 13.50 6.23
N GLY A 395 27.82 12.17 6.24
CA GLY A 395 29.00 11.51 6.81
C GLY A 395 29.11 11.65 8.33
N LYS A 396 28.05 12.10 9.00
CA LYS A 396 28.02 12.36 10.45
C LYS A 396 27.25 11.25 11.19
N PRO A 397 27.54 11.04 12.48
CA PRO A 397 26.70 10.19 13.32
C PRO A 397 25.25 10.66 13.26
N ALA A 398 24.35 9.73 12.93
CA ALA A 398 22.92 10.00 12.89
C ALA A 398 22.32 9.74 14.27
N ALA A 399 21.57 10.70 14.81
CA ALA A 399 20.71 10.42 15.95
C ALA A 399 19.64 9.41 15.52
N LEU A 400 19.34 8.41 16.37
CA LEU A 400 18.15 7.57 16.19
C LEU A 400 16.95 8.50 16.08
N ALA A 401 16.28 8.49 14.92
CA ALA A 401 15.28 9.50 14.58
C ALA A 401 14.22 9.62 15.68
N ASN A 402 13.93 10.85 16.11
CA ASN A 402 12.81 11.11 17.01
C ASN A 402 11.50 10.68 16.32
N PRO A 403 10.60 9.93 16.99
CA PRO A 403 9.32 9.50 16.42
C PRO A 403 8.39 10.66 16.00
N ALA A 404 8.70 11.88 16.45
CA ALA A 404 7.92 13.09 16.20
C ALA A 404 8.42 13.82 14.94
N GLY A 405 8.03 13.33 13.76
CA GLY A 405 8.41 13.95 12.49
C GLY A 405 7.56 13.50 11.30
N ARG A 406 7.86 14.01 10.10
CA ARG A 406 7.27 13.48 8.87
C ARG A 406 7.65 12.00 8.75
N PRO A 407 6.74 11.09 8.34
CA PRO A 407 7.01 9.65 8.25
C PRO A 407 7.99 9.26 7.12
N ILE A 408 8.60 10.24 6.48
CA ILE A 408 9.45 10.16 5.29
C ILE A 408 10.59 11.18 5.47
N GLY A 409 11.82 10.79 5.12
CA GLY A 409 13.01 11.62 5.19
C GLY A 409 13.16 12.60 4.02
N THR A 410 14.20 13.42 4.06
CA THR A 410 14.55 14.35 2.96
C THR A 410 15.03 13.62 1.70
N HIS A 411 15.65 12.45 1.87
CA HIS A 411 16.13 11.59 0.80
C HIS A 411 15.38 10.25 0.87
N MET A 412 14.51 10.01 -0.10
CA MET A 412 13.67 8.82 -0.15
C MET A 412 14.34 7.73 -0.97
N VAL A 413 15.22 6.94 -0.34
CA VAL A 413 15.99 5.94 -1.07
C VAL A 413 15.09 4.81 -1.56
N ALA A 414 15.00 4.68 -2.87
CA ALA A 414 14.21 3.70 -3.61
C ALA A 414 15.05 2.54 -4.16
N GLY A 415 16.35 2.74 -4.38
CA GLY A 415 17.21 1.71 -4.93
C GLY A 415 18.71 2.03 -4.87
N TRP A 416 19.51 1.00 -5.13
CA TRP A 416 20.97 1.05 -5.18
C TRP A 416 21.47 0.11 -6.28
N ILE A 417 22.20 0.64 -7.25
CA ILE A 417 22.78 -0.10 -8.37
C ILE A 417 24.29 -0.01 -8.29
N LYS A 418 24.94 -1.13 -8.55
CA LYS A 418 26.39 -1.21 -8.70
C LYS A 418 26.75 -1.73 -10.09
N SER A 419 27.83 -1.18 -10.63
CA SER A 419 28.52 -1.60 -11.85
C SER A 419 30.03 -1.57 -11.58
N ARG A 420 30.76 -2.53 -12.17
CA ARG A 420 32.22 -2.61 -12.06
C ARG A 420 32.95 -1.42 -12.67
N GLU A 421 32.41 -0.86 -13.75
CA GLU A 421 33.09 0.21 -14.50
C GLU A 421 32.71 1.60 -14.00
N THR A 422 31.42 1.83 -13.76
CA THR A 422 30.88 3.16 -13.44
C THR A 422 30.66 3.39 -11.95
N GLY A 423 30.90 2.36 -11.12
CA GLY A 423 30.72 2.42 -9.68
C GLY A 423 29.26 2.27 -9.26
N ALA A 424 28.86 2.98 -8.21
CA ALA A 424 27.54 2.85 -7.61
C ALA A 424 26.67 4.11 -7.78
N PHE A 425 25.37 3.88 -7.93
CA PHE A 425 24.35 4.92 -8.02
C PHE A 425 23.22 4.58 -7.05
N TRP A 426 22.72 5.59 -6.36
CA TRP A 426 21.53 5.44 -5.53
C TRP A 426 20.36 6.17 -6.19
N PHE A 427 19.14 5.69 -5.94
CA PHE A 427 17.93 6.18 -6.60
C PHE A 427 17.01 6.78 -5.55
N ASP A 428 16.74 8.08 -5.67
CA ASP A 428 15.72 8.77 -4.89
C ASP A 428 14.33 8.56 -5.52
N TYR A 429 13.30 8.40 -4.71
CA TYR A 429 11.93 8.22 -5.22
C TYR A 429 11.44 9.44 -6.03
N ASN A 430 11.79 10.67 -5.63
CA ASN A 430 11.33 11.88 -6.31
C ASN A 430 12.30 12.33 -7.42
N HIS A 431 13.60 12.34 -7.12
CA HIS A 431 14.64 12.89 -8.00
C HIS A 431 15.28 11.84 -8.91
N GLY A 432 15.09 10.55 -8.60
CA GLY A 432 15.62 9.44 -9.37
C GLY A 432 17.11 9.21 -9.17
N ALA A 433 17.79 8.79 -10.22
CA ALA A 433 19.20 8.38 -10.19
C ALA A 433 20.11 9.51 -9.73
N THR A 434 20.86 9.27 -8.67
CA THR A 434 21.81 10.20 -8.09
C THR A 434 23.19 9.56 -8.06
N ALA A 435 24.14 10.27 -8.63
CA ALA A 435 25.53 9.85 -8.69
C ALA A 435 26.26 10.12 -7.36
N LEU A 436 27.24 9.26 -7.05
CA LEU A 436 28.12 9.45 -5.89
C LEU A 436 29.27 10.42 -6.20
N SER A 437 29.68 10.51 -7.46
CA SER A 437 30.67 11.48 -7.94
C SER A 437 30.00 12.59 -8.74
N PRO A 438 30.41 13.87 -8.57
CA PRO A 438 29.90 15.00 -9.35
C PRO A 438 30.06 14.84 -10.87
N HIS A 439 31.02 14.02 -11.30
CA HIS A 439 31.37 13.83 -12.71
C HIS A 439 30.67 12.64 -13.38
N SER A 440 30.02 11.78 -12.59
CA SER A 440 29.22 10.67 -13.10
C SER A 440 27.75 11.08 -13.26
N LYS A 441 27.11 10.70 -14.36
CA LYS A 441 25.67 10.85 -14.54
C LYS A 441 25.09 9.51 -14.98
N PHE A 442 23.96 9.15 -14.39
CA PHE A 442 23.21 8.00 -14.86
C PHE A 442 22.45 8.39 -16.15
N PRO A 443 22.48 7.55 -17.20
CA PRO A 443 21.85 7.87 -18.46
C PRO A 443 20.33 7.95 -18.34
N GLN A 444 19.69 8.70 -19.24
CA GLN A 444 18.24 8.82 -19.25
C GLN A 444 17.58 7.54 -19.78
N MET A 445 16.37 7.26 -19.30
CA MET A 445 15.55 6.16 -19.82
C MET A 445 15.27 6.38 -21.32
N THR A 446 15.35 5.30 -22.11
CA THR A 446 15.02 5.35 -23.54
C THR A 446 13.50 5.50 -23.74
N ALA A 447 13.09 5.98 -24.92
CA ALA A 447 11.67 6.12 -25.26
C ALA A 447 10.93 4.77 -25.25
N GLU A 448 11.62 3.70 -25.64
CA GLU A 448 11.10 2.33 -25.57
C GLU A 448 10.79 1.94 -24.11
N MET A 449 11.75 2.12 -23.21
CA MET A 449 11.57 1.82 -21.79
C MET A 449 10.35 2.53 -21.21
N VAL A 450 10.25 3.84 -21.44
CA VAL A 450 9.13 4.65 -20.93
C VAL A 450 7.78 4.15 -21.48
N THR A 451 7.75 3.71 -22.73
CA THR A 451 6.51 3.21 -23.36
C THR A 451 6.12 1.83 -22.83
N LYS A 452 7.10 0.95 -22.58
CA LYS A 452 6.89 -0.39 -22.03
C LYS A 452 6.67 -0.44 -20.51
N THR A 453 6.76 0.70 -19.82
CA THR A 453 6.67 0.78 -18.34
C THR A 453 5.53 1.71 -17.87
N PRO A 454 4.26 1.38 -18.17
CA PRO A 454 3.10 2.16 -17.76
C PRO A 454 2.88 2.14 -16.23
N THR A 455 1.78 2.74 -15.76
CA THR A 455 1.35 2.64 -14.35
C THR A 455 0.25 1.59 -14.23
N SER A 456 0.33 0.68 -13.27
CA SER A 456 -0.74 -0.30 -13.07
C SER A 456 -2.03 0.35 -12.57
N TRP A 457 -3.18 -0.27 -12.88
CA TRP A 457 -4.48 0.17 -12.35
C TRP A 457 -4.50 0.20 -10.83
N TRP A 458 -3.87 -0.79 -10.18
CA TRP A 458 -3.78 -0.82 -8.72
C TRP A 458 -3.00 0.37 -8.16
N ASN A 459 -1.85 0.72 -8.76
CA ASN A 459 -1.11 1.90 -8.34
C ASN A 459 -1.91 3.18 -8.60
N ALA A 460 -2.55 3.33 -9.76
CA ALA A 460 -3.39 4.49 -10.04
C ALA A 460 -4.57 4.62 -9.05
N ALA A 461 -5.22 3.50 -8.71
CA ALA A 461 -6.26 3.44 -7.69
C ALA A 461 -5.71 3.85 -6.32
N LEU A 462 -4.49 3.44 -5.95
CA LEU A 462 -3.85 3.85 -4.71
C LEU A 462 -3.67 5.38 -4.65
N GLU A 463 -3.20 6.00 -5.73
CA GLU A 463 -3.01 7.46 -5.77
C GLU A 463 -4.35 8.23 -5.69
N ILE A 464 -5.41 7.68 -6.28
CA ILE A 464 -6.78 8.21 -6.16
C ILE A 464 -7.29 8.06 -4.73
N HIS A 465 -7.23 6.85 -4.18
CA HIS A 465 -7.79 6.50 -2.88
C HIS A 465 -7.14 7.30 -1.74
N THR A 466 -5.86 7.61 -1.90
CA THR A 466 -5.09 8.38 -0.92
C THR A 466 -5.16 9.89 -1.14
N GLY A 467 -5.79 10.33 -2.23
CA GLY A 467 -5.87 11.73 -2.62
C GLY A 467 -4.58 12.32 -3.22
N ARG A 468 -3.47 11.57 -3.26
CA ARG A 468 -2.19 12.07 -3.81
C ARG A 468 -2.27 12.40 -5.29
N ILE A 469 -3.19 11.80 -6.05
CA ILE A 469 -3.43 12.17 -7.45
C ILE A 469 -3.76 13.68 -7.61
N PHE A 470 -4.30 14.33 -6.57
CA PHE A 470 -4.65 15.74 -6.56
C PHE A 470 -3.51 16.67 -6.11
N GLU A 471 -2.35 16.13 -5.74
CA GLU A 471 -1.18 16.93 -5.30
C GLU A 471 -0.76 17.97 -6.34
N HIS A 472 -0.82 17.65 -7.63
CA HIS A 472 -0.52 18.60 -8.69
C HIS A 472 -1.42 19.85 -8.68
N LEU A 473 -2.65 19.74 -8.16
CA LEU A 473 -3.63 20.83 -8.16
C LEU A 473 -3.54 21.71 -6.90
N ILE A 474 -3.25 21.10 -5.74
CA ILE A 474 -3.30 21.81 -4.44
C ILE A 474 -2.01 21.70 -3.62
N GLY A 475 -0.94 21.16 -4.22
CA GLY A 475 0.35 20.97 -3.57
C GLY A 475 0.26 20.10 -2.31
N PRO A 476 1.09 20.36 -1.29
CA PRO A 476 1.18 19.51 -0.08
C PRO A 476 -0.11 19.45 0.74
N PHE A 477 -1.08 20.34 0.49
CA PHE A 477 -2.40 20.31 1.13
C PHE A 477 -3.22 19.08 0.75
N TYR A 478 -2.82 18.28 -0.25
CA TYR A 478 -3.47 17.01 -0.59
C TYR A 478 -3.59 16.06 0.59
N ILE A 479 -2.65 16.12 1.54
CA ILE A 479 -2.64 15.30 2.76
C ILE A 479 -3.93 15.49 3.57
N LEU A 480 -4.58 16.67 3.47
CA LEU A 480 -5.82 16.97 4.18
C LEU A 480 -7.08 16.44 3.47
N ILE A 481 -7.00 15.98 2.22
CA ILE A 481 -8.19 15.55 1.47
C ILE A 481 -8.87 14.38 2.19
N VAL A 482 -8.13 13.32 2.52
CA VAL A 482 -8.68 12.12 3.18
C VAL A 482 -9.36 12.45 4.53
N PRO A 483 -8.70 13.13 5.50
CA PRO A 483 -9.34 13.42 6.78
C PRO A 483 -10.52 14.39 6.63
N LEU A 484 -10.45 15.41 5.76
CA LEU A 484 -11.57 16.33 5.55
C LEU A 484 -12.74 15.64 4.83
N ALA A 485 -12.46 14.77 3.88
CA ALA A 485 -13.45 13.94 3.22
C ALA A 485 -14.14 13.01 4.22
N GLY A 486 -13.37 12.32 5.07
CA GLY A 486 -13.91 11.46 6.12
C GLY A 486 -14.81 12.21 7.12
N LEU A 487 -14.38 13.39 7.58
CA LEU A 487 -15.22 14.26 8.42
C LEU A 487 -16.52 14.67 7.71
N CYS A 488 -16.44 15.04 6.43
CA CYS A 488 -17.62 15.36 5.63
C CYS A 488 -18.57 14.15 5.51
N ILE A 489 -18.05 12.95 5.24
CA ILE A 489 -18.84 11.71 5.19
C ILE A 489 -19.55 11.49 6.54
N ILE A 490 -18.82 11.57 7.65
CA ILE A 490 -19.39 11.39 9.00
C ILE A 490 -20.49 12.42 9.28
N ILE A 491 -20.28 13.70 8.95
CA ILE A 491 -21.29 14.75 9.09
C ILE A 491 -22.55 14.41 8.28
N VAL A 492 -22.39 13.95 7.03
CA VAL A 492 -23.51 13.58 6.16
C VAL A 492 -24.27 12.37 6.71
N LEU A 493 -23.56 11.33 7.16
CA LEU A 493 -24.16 10.13 7.74
C LEU A 493 -24.94 10.45 9.02
N ILE A 494 -24.32 11.16 9.97
CA ILE A 494 -24.92 11.53 11.25
C ILE A 494 -26.12 12.47 11.03
N SER A 495 -25.97 13.50 10.19
CA SER A 495 -27.08 14.41 9.89
C SER A 495 -28.23 13.71 9.17
N GLY A 496 -27.94 12.77 8.26
CA GLY A 496 -28.94 11.93 7.59
C GLY A 496 -29.73 11.08 8.58
N PHE A 497 -29.03 10.40 9.49
CA PHE A 497 -29.65 9.62 10.57
C PHE A 497 -30.57 10.48 11.44
N PHE A 498 -30.10 11.64 11.90
CA PHE A 498 -30.91 12.51 12.76
C PHE A 498 -32.13 13.09 12.03
N ILE A 499 -32.02 13.40 10.72
CA ILE A 499 -33.18 13.81 9.91
C ILE A 499 -34.23 12.69 9.89
N TRP A 500 -33.81 11.46 9.61
CA TRP A 500 -34.71 10.31 9.56
C TRP A 500 -35.31 10.02 10.94
N TRP A 501 -34.48 9.90 11.96
CA TRP A 501 -34.90 9.60 13.33
C TRP A 501 -35.89 10.62 13.87
N MET A 502 -35.63 11.93 13.70
CA MET A 502 -36.55 12.96 14.19
C MET A 502 -37.84 13.07 13.36
N ALA A 503 -37.82 12.66 12.09
CA ALA A 503 -38.99 12.67 11.21
C ALA A 503 -39.90 11.45 11.42
N TYR A 504 -39.32 10.28 11.76
CA TYR A 504 -40.03 9.00 11.86
C TYR A 504 -40.23 8.48 13.29
N ARG A 505 -39.49 8.98 14.28
CA ARG A 505 -39.78 8.69 15.69
C ARG A 505 -41.07 9.43 16.07
N LYS A 506 -42.19 8.70 16.03
CA LYS A 506 -43.45 9.13 16.64
C LYS A 506 -43.17 9.48 18.11
N ASP A 507 -43.64 10.64 18.57
CA ASP A 507 -43.65 10.95 20.00
C ASP A 507 -44.51 9.89 20.69
N THR A 508 -43.87 8.95 21.38
CA THR A 508 -44.55 7.89 22.14
C THR A 508 -45.49 8.45 23.20
N SER A 509 -45.33 9.72 23.60
CA SER A 509 -46.27 10.38 24.51
C SER A 509 -47.63 10.70 23.88
N LYS A 510 -47.72 10.84 22.55
CA LYS A 510 -49.01 11.08 21.87
C LYS A 510 -49.81 9.80 21.61
N SER A 511 -49.20 8.62 21.67
CA SER A 511 -49.96 7.36 21.66
C SER A 511 -50.48 6.97 23.04
N LEU A 512 -49.77 7.36 24.12
CA LEU A 512 -50.21 7.10 25.50
C LEU A 512 -51.37 8.01 25.96
N GLN A 513 -51.40 9.28 25.53
CA GLN A 513 -52.54 10.17 25.80
C GLN A 513 -53.82 9.79 25.04
N LYS A 514 -53.73 9.07 23.91
CA LYS A 514 -54.91 8.59 23.18
C LYS A 514 -55.53 7.34 23.80
N ASN A 515 -54.77 6.58 24.59
CA ASN A 515 -55.26 5.38 25.27
C ASN A 515 -55.80 5.66 26.68
N HIS A 516 -55.62 6.88 27.22
CA HIS A 516 -56.18 7.30 28.53
C HIS A 516 -57.45 8.16 28.43
N ILE A 517 -57.92 8.49 27.22
CA ILE A 517 -59.19 9.21 27.01
C ILE A 517 -60.32 8.23 26.61
N HIS A 518 -60.03 6.93 26.50
CA HIS A 518 -61.00 5.87 26.22
C HIS A 518 -60.98 4.73 27.26
N LYS A 519 -60.73 5.05 28.52
CA LYS A 519 -61.06 4.16 29.64
C LYS A 519 -62.03 4.82 30.58
#